data_AF-A0AAW9S0E8-F1
#
_entry.id   AF-A0AAW9S0E8-F1
#
_cell.length_a   1.000
_cell.length_b   1.000
_cell.length_c   1.000
_cell.angle_alpha   90.00
_cell.angle_beta   90.00
_cell.angle_gamma   90.00
#
_symmetry.space_group_name_H-M   'P 1'
#
loop_
_entity.id
_entity.type
_entity.pdbx_description
1 polymer ?
#
loop_
_entity_poly.entity_id
_entity_poly.type
_entity_poly.pdbx_seq_one_letter_code
_entity_poly.pdbx_strand_id
1 'polypeptide(L)'
;MKRNIVVFISVIFLMSCQKDPTEMSLVFTGDVILDRGVDDEIRLHGDSLLVNALKKVGKKDYLIVNYEGTFTTLDSGQNPKFNFKTDAEKASLLYQGGVTHAAIANNHVYDYGKEGFEHTLAALHKNDLIPLGETCIPNVLEKDGYKCAILSASLTSNNASLCISNVAKLKESVLAFERENTGVPLVLYLHWGLELQPTPEPWQRELAKELINMGVDAIIGHHPHVVQSVEFIRDKPVFYSIGNYIADAYLPHTDRAFTVELIVKDTIEQVKVRPIRIERYFPNNISEKEQIAHIQKSLSFSTGICALRQPDGWWLKPTRQVNFKEATQLWVFAAKSRTAMIKKLKAGPHVLAFYTSKDTSNMMRLHGTLSELQISDINNDGDTDILLGISKKVNFDPVVKKRINVFTYQNHTLKPLWLGTKFIHDVETFDVQNVEGFNFLTTVEVDPDGKRHQRVYEWNDFGFALTTLNLSETDEK
;
A
#
# COMPACT_ATOMS: atom_id res chain seq x y z
N MET A 1 20.18 18.69 75.99
CA MET A 1 19.49 17.95 74.91
C MET A 1 19.12 18.93 73.80
N LYS A 2 19.90 19.01 72.72
CA LYS A 2 19.54 19.77 71.51
C LYS A 2 19.04 18.77 70.46
N ARG A 3 17.78 18.89 70.05
CA ARG A 3 17.15 18.06 69.01
C ARG A 3 17.58 18.59 67.65
N ASN A 4 18.25 17.76 66.86
CA ASN A 4 18.49 18.01 65.44
C ASN A 4 17.19 17.73 64.67
N ILE A 5 16.69 18.75 63.97
CA ILE A 5 15.60 18.62 63.01
C ILE A 5 16.25 18.29 61.66
N VAL A 6 16.00 17.09 61.15
CA VAL A 6 16.36 16.70 59.79
C VAL A 6 15.18 17.04 58.90
N VAL A 7 15.36 17.99 57.98
CA VAL A 7 14.37 18.34 56.95
C VAL A 7 14.57 17.40 55.77
N PHE A 8 13.60 16.53 55.52
CA PHE A 8 13.53 15.74 54.29
C PHE A 8 12.97 16.62 53.17
N ILE A 9 13.81 16.95 52.18
CA ILE A 9 13.37 17.57 50.93
C ILE A 9 12.97 16.43 49.99
N SER A 10 11.67 16.20 49.85
CA SER A 10 11.12 15.30 48.83
C SER A 10 11.21 15.98 47.46
N VAL A 11 12.16 15.56 46.64
CA VAL A 11 12.23 15.96 45.22
C VAL A 11 11.13 15.19 44.47
N ILE A 12 10.05 15.88 44.14
CA ILE A 12 9.01 15.36 43.25
C ILE A 12 9.57 15.40 41.83
N PHE A 13 9.94 14.24 41.29
CA PHE A 13 10.17 14.08 39.86
C PHE A 13 8.82 14.20 39.15
N LEU A 14 8.54 15.38 38.57
CA LEU A 14 7.51 15.53 37.56
C LEU A 14 7.95 14.72 36.35
N MET A 15 7.48 13.47 36.26
CA MET A 15 7.45 12.76 34.99
C MET A 15 6.56 13.57 34.05
N SER A 16 7.19 14.33 33.16
CA SER A 16 6.54 14.77 31.94
C SER A 16 6.03 13.51 31.24
N CYS A 17 4.73 13.27 31.33
CA CYS A 17 4.05 12.31 30.49
C CYS A 17 4.19 12.86 29.06
N GLN A 18 5.23 12.45 28.34
CA GLN A 18 5.23 12.56 26.89
C GLN A 18 3.96 11.81 26.46
N LYS A 19 2.92 12.54 26.06
CA LYS A 19 1.86 11.93 25.27
C LYS A 19 2.60 11.25 24.12
N ASP A 20 2.41 9.94 23.96
CA ASP A 20 2.82 9.27 22.74
C ASP A 20 2.36 10.14 21.57
N PRO A 21 3.21 10.38 20.56
CA PRO A 21 2.81 11.20 19.43
C PRO A 21 1.48 10.67 18.94
N THR A 22 0.46 11.52 18.99
CA THR A 22 -0.87 11.14 18.50
C THR A 22 -0.73 10.83 17.00
N GLU A 23 -1.45 9.84 16.53
CA GLU A 23 -1.51 9.47 15.12
C GLU A 23 -2.97 9.13 14.81
N MET A 24 -3.39 9.35 13.56
CA MET A 24 -4.73 9.02 13.11
C MET A 24 -4.66 7.77 12.23
N SER A 25 -5.42 6.74 12.58
CA SER A 25 -5.44 5.46 11.86
C SER A 25 -6.72 5.28 11.06
N LEU A 26 -6.58 5.13 9.74
CA LEU A 26 -7.68 4.93 8.79
C LEU A 26 -7.56 3.54 8.18
N VAL A 27 -8.55 2.67 8.44
CA VAL A 27 -8.59 1.32 7.85
C VAL A 27 -9.65 1.25 6.76
N PHE A 28 -9.24 0.81 5.59
CA PHE A 28 -10.07 0.55 4.42
C PHE A 28 -10.21 -0.95 4.22
N THR A 29 -11.44 -1.43 4.02
CA THR A 29 -11.72 -2.82 3.62
C THR A 29 -12.02 -2.92 2.14
N GLY A 30 -11.96 -4.14 1.61
CA GLY A 30 -12.56 -4.51 0.33
C GLY A 30 -14.08 -4.34 0.27
N ASP A 31 -14.66 -4.79 -0.85
CA ASP A 31 -16.10 -4.70 -1.14
C ASP A 31 -16.95 -5.45 -0.11
N VAL A 32 -18.03 -4.82 0.33
CA VAL A 32 -19.00 -5.34 1.30
C VAL A 32 -20.38 -5.41 0.65
N ILE A 33 -20.81 -6.64 0.36
CA ILE A 33 -22.11 -6.98 -0.21
C ILE A 33 -22.83 -7.84 0.83
N LEU A 34 -24.00 -7.38 1.32
CA LEU A 34 -24.74 -8.00 2.43
C LEU A 34 -26.01 -8.75 1.97
N ASP A 35 -26.04 -9.13 0.70
CA ASP A 35 -27.16 -9.81 0.06
C ASP A 35 -26.78 -11.25 -0.35
N ARG A 36 -27.75 -12.00 -0.88
CA ARG A 36 -27.59 -13.37 -1.40
C ARG A 36 -27.01 -14.32 -0.34
N GLY A 37 -25.97 -15.09 -0.67
CA GLY A 37 -25.35 -16.05 0.24
C GLY A 37 -24.84 -15.43 1.53
N VAL A 38 -24.45 -14.14 1.54
CA VAL A 38 -24.05 -13.45 2.77
C VAL A 38 -25.24 -13.31 3.72
N ASP A 39 -26.38 -12.92 3.18
CA ASP A 39 -27.63 -12.77 3.93
C ASP A 39 -28.14 -14.11 4.47
N ASP A 40 -28.01 -15.18 3.67
CA ASP A 40 -28.30 -16.56 4.11
C ASP A 40 -27.43 -16.98 5.30
N GLU A 41 -26.11 -16.75 5.23
CA GLU A 41 -25.19 -17.08 6.33
C GLU A 41 -25.47 -16.25 7.58
N ILE A 42 -25.79 -14.95 7.43
CA ILE A 42 -26.18 -14.10 8.57
C ILE A 42 -27.48 -14.61 9.20
N ARG A 43 -28.51 -14.97 8.41
CA ARG A 43 -29.74 -15.56 8.95
C ARG A 43 -29.50 -16.87 9.69
N LEU A 44 -28.61 -17.71 9.17
CA LEU A 44 -28.33 -19.03 9.73
C LEU A 44 -27.50 -18.96 11.02
N HIS A 45 -26.52 -18.06 11.08
CA HIS A 45 -25.53 -17.99 12.16
C HIS A 45 -25.72 -16.78 13.10
N GLY A 46 -26.64 -15.89 12.76
CA GLY A 46 -26.99 -14.69 13.51
C GLY A 46 -26.08 -13.50 13.22
N ASP A 47 -26.57 -12.31 13.58
CA ASP A 47 -25.94 -11.00 13.35
C ASP A 47 -24.49 -10.88 13.85
N SER A 48 -24.17 -11.64 14.90
CA SER A 48 -22.81 -11.66 15.46
C SER A 48 -21.75 -12.10 14.45
N LEU A 49 -22.12 -12.86 13.41
CA LEU A 49 -21.22 -13.24 12.32
C LEU A 49 -20.67 -12.01 11.60
N LEU A 50 -21.55 -11.10 11.16
CA LEU A 50 -21.18 -9.86 10.49
C LEU A 50 -20.40 -8.93 11.41
N VAL A 51 -20.87 -8.74 12.65
CA VAL A 51 -20.21 -7.87 13.64
C VAL A 51 -18.79 -8.36 13.94
N ASN A 52 -18.60 -9.67 14.14
CA ASN A 52 -17.29 -10.25 14.41
C ASN A 52 -16.39 -10.23 13.18
N ALA A 53 -16.94 -10.41 11.98
CA ALA A 53 -16.19 -10.26 10.73
C ALA A 53 -15.58 -8.86 10.61
N LEU A 54 -16.37 -7.81 10.81
CA LEU A 54 -15.90 -6.42 10.75
C LEU A 54 -14.88 -6.09 11.83
N LYS A 55 -15.00 -6.67 13.03
CA LYS A 55 -14.03 -6.48 14.13
C LYS A 55 -12.66 -7.10 13.85
N LYS A 56 -12.52 -8.02 12.89
CA LYS A 56 -11.23 -8.67 12.55
C LYS A 56 -10.17 -7.69 12.05
N VAL A 57 -10.56 -6.50 11.58
CA VAL A 57 -9.62 -5.44 11.17
C VAL A 57 -8.74 -4.93 12.32
N GLY A 58 -9.17 -5.10 13.58
CA GLY A 58 -8.43 -4.65 14.76
C GLY A 58 -8.81 -3.25 15.24
N LYS A 59 -7.90 -2.62 15.98
CA LYS A 59 -8.04 -1.28 16.55
C LYS A 59 -7.67 -0.23 15.49
N LYS A 60 -8.46 0.84 15.41
CA LYS A 60 -8.34 1.95 14.46
C LYS A 60 -9.23 3.11 14.93
N ASP A 61 -9.00 4.31 14.42
CA ASP A 61 -9.86 5.47 14.65
C ASP A 61 -11.03 5.49 13.66
N TYR A 62 -10.75 5.22 12.38
CA TYR A 62 -11.75 5.17 11.32
C TYR A 62 -11.72 3.83 10.60
N LEU A 63 -12.90 3.23 10.42
CA LEU A 63 -13.11 2.09 9.54
C LEU A 63 -14.03 2.51 8.39
N ILE A 64 -13.50 2.37 7.18
CA ILE A 64 -14.13 2.74 5.93
C ILE A 64 -14.36 1.47 5.12
N VAL A 65 -15.59 1.27 4.66
CA VAL A 65 -15.99 0.11 3.84
C VAL A 65 -16.58 0.58 2.52
N ASN A 66 -16.35 -0.16 1.43
CA ASN A 66 -17.13 -0.02 0.20
C ASN A 66 -18.40 -0.84 0.34
N TYR A 67 -19.54 -0.21 0.67
CA TYR A 67 -20.82 -0.90 0.73
C TYR A 67 -21.46 -0.90 -0.66
N GLU A 68 -21.47 -2.08 -1.27
CA GLU A 68 -21.92 -2.30 -2.64
C GLU A 68 -23.28 -2.99 -2.62
N GLY A 69 -24.31 -2.19 -2.42
CA GLY A 69 -25.69 -2.63 -2.40
C GLY A 69 -26.64 -1.51 -2.01
N THR A 70 -27.92 -1.86 -1.90
CA THR A 70 -28.96 -0.90 -1.55
C THR A 70 -29.69 -1.36 -0.28
N PHE A 71 -29.72 -0.53 0.76
CA PHE A 71 -30.62 -0.75 1.89
C PHE A 71 -32.03 -0.35 1.48
N THR A 72 -32.92 -1.32 1.30
CA THR A 72 -34.29 -1.03 0.84
C THR A 72 -35.23 -2.21 1.06
N THR A 73 -36.52 -1.91 1.17
CA THR A 73 -37.59 -2.92 1.15
C THR A 73 -38.26 -3.03 -0.22
N LEU A 74 -37.88 -2.20 -1.20
CA LEU A 74 -38.44 -2.20 -2.55
C LEU A 74 -38.22 -3.54 -3.26
N ASP A 75 -39.20 -3.96 -4.07
CA ASP A 75 -39.14 -5.23 -4.81
C ASP A 75 -38.82 -5.03 -6.30
N SER A 76 -39.04 -3.83 -6.84
CA SER A 76 -38.77 -3.48 -8.24
C SER A 76 -37.38 -2.85 -8.41
N GLY A 77 -36.36 -3.69 -8.58
CA GLY A 77 -35.03 -3.21 -8.95
C GLY A 77 -34.85 -3.02 -10.46
N GLN A 78 -33.83 -2.26 -10.86
CA GLN A 78 -33.58 -1.86 -12.23
C GLN A 78 -33.03 -3.01 -13.09
N ASN A 79 -32.32 -3.97 -12.49
CA ASN A 79 -31.79 -5.14 -13.18
C ASN A 79 -32.10 -6.45 -12.43
N PRO A 80 -33.08 -7.25 -12.87
CA PRO A 80 -33.54 -8.42 -12.11
C PRO A 80 -32.49 -9.51 -11.84
N LYS A 81 -31.31 -9.46 -12.49
CA LYS A 81 -30.22 -10.43 -12.28
C LYS A 81 -29.08 -9.92 -11.40
N PHE A 82 -28.93 -8.60 -11.24
CA PHE A 82 -27.73 -8.01 -10.63
C PHE A 82 -28.03 -6.97 -9.57
N ASN A 83 -29.26 -6.91 -9.05
CA ASN A 83 -29.56 -6.04 -7.91
C ASN A 83 -29.05 -6.66 -6.59
N PHE A 84 -28.55 -5.82 -5.70
CA PHE A 84 -28.25 -6.15 -4.32
C PHE A 84 -29.19 -5.42 -3.36
N LYS A 85 -30.01 -6.17 -2.63
CA LYS A 85 -30.96 -5.67 -1.64
C LYS A 85 -30.52 -6.07 -0.24
N THR A 86 -30.56 -5.12 0.68
CA THR A 86 -30.29 -5.41 2.09
C THR A 86 -31.37 -4.77 2.96
N ASP A 87 -31.79 -5.45 4.01
CA ASP A 87 -32.63 -4.84 5.05
C ASP A 87 -31.87 -3.68 5.73
N ALA A 88 -32.52 -2.53 5.83
CA ALA A 88 -31.98 -1.32 6.47
C ALA A 88 -31.54 -1.55 7.93
N GLU A 89 -32.13 -2.53 8.64
CA GLU A 89 -31.70 -2.88 9.99
C GLU A 89 -30.25 -3.38 10.04
N LYS A 90 -29.73 -3.97 8.96
CA LYS A 90 -28.33 -4.44 8.88
C LYS A 90 -27.32 -3.29 8.88
N ALA A 91 -27.72 -2.05 8.60
CA ALA A 91 -26.85 -0.89 8.78
C ALA A 91 -26.39 -0.74 10.25
N SER A 92 -27.25 -1.10 11.22
CA SER A 92 -26.88 -1.09 12.65
C SER A 92 -25.74 -2.08 12.96
N LEU A 93 -25.66 -3.19 12.22
CA LEU A 93 -24.63 -4.20 12.39
C LEU A 93 -23.27 -3.72 11.87
N LEU A 94 -23.26 -2.89 10.83
CA LEU A 94 -22.04 -2.21 10.38
C LEU A 94 -21.48 -1.32 11.49
N TYR A 95 -22.32 -0.49 12.10
CA TYR A 95 -21.94 0.37 13.23
C TYR A 95 -21.43 -0.44 14.42
N GLN A 96 -22.13 -1.51 14.81
CA GLN A 96 -21.70 -2.42 15.89
C GLN A 96 -20.36 -3.14 15.59
N GLY A 97 -20.08 -3.38 14.30
CA GLY A 97 -18.79 -3.86 13.80
C GLY A 97 -17.65 -2.84 13.91
N GLY A 98 -17.98 -1.59 14.23
CA GLY A 98 -17.06 -0.45 14.34
C GLY A 98 -16.82 0.25 13.01
N VAL A 99 -17.70 0.09 12.02
CA VAL A 99 -17.68 0.89 10.78
C VAL A 99 -18.04 2.32 11.14
N THR A 100 -17.30 3.26 10.55
CA THR A 100 -17.52 4.70 10.73
C THR A 100 -18.05 5.34 9.45
N HIS A 101 -17.55 4.89 8.31
CA HIS A 101 -17.88 5.43 6.99
C HIS A 101 -18.22 4.30 6.03
N ALA A 102 -19.25 4.52 5.23
CA ALA A 102 -19.65 3.60 4.17
C ALA A 102 -19.60 4.35 2.83
N ALA A 103 -18.68 3.96 1.96
CA ALA A 103 -18.68 4.45 0.60
C ALA A 103 -19.75 3.75 -0.21
N ILE A 104 -20.55 4.57 -0.89
CA ILE A 104 -21.71 4.14 -1.67
C ILE A 104 -21.62 4.62 -3.12
N ALA A 105 -20.57 5.34 -3.51
CA ALA A 105 -20.32 5.63 -4.92
C ALA A 105 -19.78 4.38 -5.63
N ASN A 106 -20.71 3.53 -6.07
CA ASN A 106 -20.48 2.32 -6.87
C ASN A 106 -21.67 2.04 -7.79
N ASN A 107 -21.52 1.07 -8.70
CA ASN A 107 -22.56 0.76 -9.70
C ASN A 107 -23.85 0.15 -9.15
N HIS A 108 -23.89 -0.22 -7.86
CA HIS A 108 -25.03 -0.89 -7.23
C HIS A 108 -25.89 0.01 -6.34
N VAL A 109 -25.46 1.24 -6.07
CA VAL A 109 -26.19 2.14 -5.17
C VAL A 109 -27.56 2.59 -5.72
N TYR A 110 -27.74 2.48 -7.04
CA TYR A 110 -29.00 2.78 -7.73
C TYR A 110 -29.73 1.52 -8.23
N ASP A 111 -29.41 0.33 -7.71
CA ASP A 111 -30.09 -0.91 -8.09
C ASP A 111 -31.61 -0.83 -7.91
N TYR A 112 -32.09 -0.02 -6.97
CA TYR A 112 -33.51 0.25 -6.75
C TYR A 112 -33.88 1.72 -7.03
N GLY A 113 -33.14 2.35 -7.94
CA GLY A 113 -33.37 3.74 -8.36
C GLY A 113 -33.15 4.76 -7.25
N LYS A 114 -33.66 5.97 -7.47
CA LYS A 114 -33.48 7.11 -6.55
C LYS A 114 -34.06 6.85 -5.15
N GLU A 115 -35.19 6.17 -5.08
CA GLU A 115 -35.83 5.82 -3.81
C GLU A 115 -34.97 4.84 -2.99
N GLY A 116 -34.41 3.81 -3.64
CA GLY A 116 -33.45 2.91 -2.98
C GLY A 116 -32.18 3.61 -2.50
N PHE A 117 -31.65 4.55 -3.29
CA PHE A 117 -30.54 5.40 -2.90
C PHE A 117 -30.88 6.24 -1.65
N GLU A 118 -32.05 6.87 -1.63
CA GLU A 118 -32.54 7.66 -0.48
C GLU A 118 -32.76 6.79 0.77
N HIS A 119 -33.28 5.58 0.62
CA HIS A 119 -33.37 4.60 1.71
C HIS A 119 -32.00 4.20 2.26
N THR A 120 -31.01 4.06 1.37
CA THR A 120 -29.62 3.75 1.75
C THR A 120 -29.01 4.87 2.59
N LEU A 121 -29.16 6.13 2.16
CA LEU A 121 -28.71 7.28 2.94
C LEU A 121 -29.42 7.37 4.30
N ALA A 122 -30.74 7.17 4.33
CA ALA A 122 -31.52 7.19 5.56
C ALA A 122 -31.08 6.09 6.54
N ALA A 123 -30.81 4.88 6.05
CA ALA A 123 -30.33 3.76 6.85
C ALA A 123 -28.95 4.03 7.46
N LEU A 124 -28.03 4.61 6.69
CA LEU A 124 -26.69 4.96 7.17
C LEU A 124 -26.75 6.07 8.23
N HIS A 125 -27.44 7.18 7.94
CA HIS A 125 -27.57 8.31 8.87
C HIS A 125 -28.28 7.93 10.17
N LYS A 126 -29.32 7.07 10.12
CA LYS A 126 -30.02 6.59 11.32
C LYS A 126 -29.12 5.81 12.28
N ASN A 127 -28.03 5.24 11.78
CA ASN A 127 -27.11 4.40 12.54
C ASN A 127 -25.73 5.06 12.73
N ASP A 128 -25.65 6.39 12.66
CA ASP A 128 -24.42 7.16 12.85
C ASP A 128 -23.26 6.75 11.92
N LEU A 129 -23.60 6.26 10.72
CA LEU A 129 -22.65 5.96 9.65
C LEU A 129 -22.60 7.13 8.68
N ILE A 130 -21.39 7.56 8.34
CA ILE A 130 -21.19 8.66 7.39
C ILE A 130 -21.10 8.08 5.96
N PRO A 131 -22.04 8.41 5.06
CA PRO A 131 -21.94 8.01 3.67
C PRO A 131 -20.82 8.78 2.96
N LEU A 132 -20.05 8.09 2.13
CA LEU A 132 -19.09 8.70 1.20
C LEU A 132 -19.60 8.50 -0.24
N GLY A 133 -19.54 9.56 -1.04
CA GLY A 133 -19.98 9.52 -2.45
C GLY A 133 -21.40 10.01 -2.72
N GLU A 134 -22.13 10.44 -1.68
CA GLU A 134 -23.40 11.18 -1.84
C GLU A 134 -23.17 12.56 -2.47
N THR A 135 -22.10 13.25 -2.05
CA THR A 135 -21.74 14.59 -2.53
C THR A 135 -20.42 14.55 -3.30
N CYS A 136 -20.11 15.64 -4.00
CA CYS A 136 -18.84 15.82 -4.70
C CYS A 136 -17.75 16.41 -3.78
N ILE A 137 -18.04 16.55 -2.48
CA ILE A 137 -17.15 17.22 -1.52
C ILE A 137 -16.45 16.13 -0.69
N PRO A 138 -15.11 16.16 -0.56
CA PRO A 138 -14.41 15.23 0.30
C PRO A 138 -14.85 15.39 1.77
N ASN A 139 -15.02 14.26 2.45
CA ASN A 139 -15.29 14.26 3.89
C ASN A 139 -13.96 14.42 4.66
N VAL A 140 -13.84 15.46 5.49
CA VAL A 140 -12.63 15.71 6.29
C VAL A 140 -12.76 15.04 7.65
N LEU A 141 -11.87 14.08 7.91
CA LEU A 141 -11.65 13.43 9.19
C LEU A 141 -10.74 14.29 10.06
N GLU A 142 -10.98 14.31 11.36
CA GLU A 142 -10.14 15.03 12.32
C GLU A 142 -9.98 14.24 13.63
N LYS A 143 -8.73 14.00 14.02
CA LYS A 143 -8.38 13.31 15.27
C LYS A 143 -7.12 13.92 15.88
N ASP A 144 -7.24 14.39 17.12
CA ASP A 144 -6.12 14.90 17.93
C ASP A 144 -5.26 15.96 17.20
N GLY A 145 -5.91 16.79 16.35
CA GLY A 145 -5.28 17.85 15.56
C GLY A 145 -4.82 17.45 14.15
N TYR A 146 -4.82 16.15 13.81
CA TYR A 146 -4.53 15.66 12.47
C TYR A 146 -5.78 15.61 11.61
N LYS A 147 -5.62 15.89 10.31
CA LYS A 147 -6.70 15.89 9.33
C LYS A 147 -6.38 14.98 8.16
N CYS A 148 -7.43 14.42 7.56
CA CYS A 148 -7.34 13.65 6.31
C CYS A 148 -8.70 13.70 5.64
N ALA A 149 -8.73 13.99 4.35
CA ALA A 149 -9.96 13.97 3.58
C ALA A 149 -10.11 12.67 2.82
N ILE A 150 -11.35 12.22 2.66
CA ILE A 150 -11.71 11.08 1.81
C ILE A 150 -12.74 11.53 0.78
N LEU A 151 -12.44 11.31 -0.49
CA LEU A 151 -13.38 11.49 -1.59
C LEU A 151 -13.68 10.15 -2.24
N SER A 152 -14.96 9.78 -2.27
CA SER A 152 -15.41 8.57 -2.96
C SER A 152 -16.06 8.91 -4.29
N ALA A 153 -15.78 8.11 -5.32
CA ALA A 153 -16.31 8.28 -6.66
C ALA A 153 -16.39 6.94 -7.41
N SER A 154 -17.29 6.87 -8.38
CA SER A 154 -17.40 5.73 -9.27
C SER A 154 -17.20 6.11 -10.73
N LEU A 155 -16.39 5.31 -11.43
CA LEU A 155 -16.03 5.47 -12.84
C LEU A 155 -16.43 4.24 -13.69
N THR A 156 -17.37 3.45 -13.18
CA THR A 156 -17.97 2.27 -13.83
C THR A 156 -19.29 2.63 -14.54
N SER A 157 -20.09 1.63 -14.89
CA SER A 157 -21.46 1.80 -15.40
C SER A 157 -22.46 2.22 -14.30
N ASN A 158 -23.68 2.59 -14.67
CA ASN A 158 -24.78 2.96 -13.75
C ASN A 158 -24.52 4.16 -12.81
N ASN A 159 -23.48 4.95 -13.09
CA ASN A 159 -23.06 6.05 -12.22
C ASN A 159 -23.66 7.40 -12.59
N ALA A 160 -24.52 7.49 -13.61
CA ALA A 160 -24.99 8.77 -14.15
C ALA A 160 -25.65 9.69 -13.09
N SER A 161 -26.30 9.07 -12.10
CA SER A 161 -26.98 9.77 -11.00
C SER A 161 -26.07 10.14 -9.83
N LEU A 162 -24.84 9.63 -9.76
CA LEU A 162 -23.86 9.99 -8.73
C LEU A 162 -23.34 11.41 -8.94
N CYS A 163 -22.94 12.06 -7.84
CA CYS A 163 -22.38 13.41 -7.89
C CYS A 163 -21.12 13.42 -8.79
N ILE A 164 -20.17 12.52 -8.49
CA ILE A 164 -18.99 12.26 -9.32
C ILE A 164 -19.21 11.00 -10.13
N SER A 165 -19.60 11.20 -11.39
CA SER A 165 -19.98 10.13 -12.32
C SER A 165 -19.00 9.94 -13.48
N ASN A 166 -17.95 10.75 -13.55
CA ASN A 166 -16.93 10.68 -14.60
C ASN A 166 -15.63 11.35 -14.14
N VAL A 167 -14.58 11.16 -14.95
CA VAL A 167 -13.22 11.66 -14.69
C VAL A 167 -13.17 13.19 -14.59
N ALA A 168 -13.92 13.92 -15.41
CA ALA A 168 -13.88 15.38 -15.40
C ALA A 168 -14.38 15.94 -14.05
N LYS A 169 -15.52 15.45 -13.56
CA LYS A 169 -16.06 15.84 -12.26
C LYS A 169 -15.17 15.43 -11.09
N LEU A 170 -14.52 14.26 -11.18
CA LEU A 170 -13.55 13.83 -10.17
C LEU A 170 -12.40 14.83 -10.07
N LYS A 171 -11.83 15.20 -11.22
CA LYS A 171 -10.75 16.18 -11.32
C LYS A 171 -11.17 17.56 -10.81
N GLU A 172 -12.37 18.02 -11.15
CA GLU A 172 -12.92 19.29 -10.63
C GLU A 172 -13.03 19.29 -9.10
N SER A 173 -13.51 18.18 -8.53
CA SER A 173 -13.68 18.03 -7.06
C SER A 173 -12.32 18.02 -6.35
N VAL A 174 -11.34 17.31 -6.91
CA VAL A 174 -9.94 17.31 -6.41
C VAL A 174 -9.37 18.73 -6.42
N LEU A 175 -9.45 19.44 -7.56
CA LEU A 175 -8.91 20.81 -7.66
C LEU A 175 -9.63 21.81 -6.78
N ALA A 176 -10.94 21.65 -6.57
CA ALA A 176 -11.69 22.47 -5.63
C ALA A 176 -11.18 22.26 -4.20
N PHE A 177 -11.03 20.99 -3.77
CA PHE A 177 -10.54 20.66 -2.44
C PHE A 177 -9.12 21.16 -2.19
N GLU A 178 -8.19 20.90 -3.11
CA GLU A 178 -6.77 21.29 -2.98
C GLU A 178 -6.57 22.81 -2.85
N ARG A 179 -7.42 23.60 -3.53
CA ARG A 179 -7.41 25.07 -3.43
C ARG A 179 -7.88 25.58 -2.08
N GLU A 180 -8.81 24.87 -1.43
CA GLU A 180 -9.47 25.31 -0.21
C GLU A 180 -8.85 24.69 1.06
N ASN A 181 -8.17 23.55 0.94
CA ASN A 181 -7.71 22.72 2.06
C ASN A 181 -6.23 22.34 1.93
N THR A 182 -5.39 23.29 1.52
CA THR A 182 -3.95 23.07 1.34
C THR A 182 -3.30 22.44 2.57
N GLY A 183 -2.57 21.34 2.37
CA GLY A 183 -1.87 20.63 3.43
C GLY A 183 -2.72 19.61 4.21
N VAL A 184 -3.98 19.41 3.83
CA VAL A 184 -4.79 18.28 4.32
C VAL A 184 -4.65 17.11 3.36
N PRO A 185 -4.13 15.94 3.81
CA PRO A 185 -3.98 14.79 2.93
C PRO A 185 -5.31 14.35 2.30
N LEU A 186 -5.33 14.11 0.99
CA LEU A 186 -6.53 13.65 0.27
C LEU A 186 -6.41 12.19 -0.18
N VAL A 187 -7.31 11.34 0.32
CA VAL A 187 -7.44 9.94 -0.10
C VAL A 187 -8.63 9.79 -1.05
N LEU A 188 -8.39 9.24 -2.24
CA LEU A 188 -9.46 8.84 -3.15
C LEU A 188 -9.87 7.38 -2.90
N TYR A 189 -11.16 7.15 -2.73
CA TYR A 189 -11.77 5.83 -2.59
C TYR A 189 -12.60 5.52 -3.84
N LEU A 190 -11.94 4.92 -4.85
CA LEU A 190 -12.42 4.86 -6.24
C LEU A 190 -13.01 3.49 -6.57
N HIS A 191 -14.21 3.49 -7.15
CA HIS A 191 -14.84 2.29 -7.70
C HIS A 191 -14.70 2.31 -9.24
N TRP A 192 -13.83 1.46 -9.81
CA TRP A 192 -13.34 1.63 -11.20
C TRP A 192 -12.74 0.36 -11.82
N GLY A 193 -12.47 0.39 -13.13
CA GLY A 193 -11.83 -0.73 -13.83
C GLY A 193 -12.85 -1.76 -14.31
N LEU A 194 -12.41 -3.01 -14.49
CA LEU A 194 -13.23 -4.11 -14.98
C LEU A 194 -13.29 -5.24 -13.95
N GLU A 195 -14.49 -5.81 -13.76
CA GLU A 195 -14.70 -6.98 -12.91
C GLU A 195 -13.75 -8.14 -13.27
N LEU A 196 -13.20 -8.78 -12.25
CA LEU A 196 -12.34 -9.97 -12.32
C LEU A 196 -11.01 -9.79 -13.06
N GLN A 197 -10.70 -8.58 -13.51
CA GLN A 197 -9.45 -8.29 -14.20
C GLN A 197 -8.29 -8.24 -13.18
N PRO A 198 -7.28 -9.12 -13.27
CA PRO A 198 -6.23 -9.23 -12.25
C PRO A 198 -5.17 -8.12 -12.31
N THR A 199 -5.19 -7.29 -13.34
CA THR A 199 -4.24 -6.19 -13.56
C THR A 199 -5.00 -4.91 -13.93
N PRO A 200 -4.57 -3.73 -13.44
CA PRO A 200 -5.26 -2.50 -13.79
C PRO A 200 -5.08 -2.19 -15.28
N GLU A 201 -6.12 -1.59 -15.87
CA GLU A 201 -6.11 -1.13 -17.24
C GLU A 201 -5.14 0.07 -17.41
N PRO A 202 -4.56 0.26 -18.61
CA PRO A 202 -3.63 1.38 -18.85
C PRO A 202 -4.19 2.75 -18.47
N TRP A 203 -5.47 2.99 -18.74
CA TRP A 203 -6.12 4.26 -18.39
C TRP A 203 -6.24 4.48 -16.88
N GLN A 204 -6.37 3.43 -16.07
CA GLN A 204 -6.40 3.55 -14.60
C GLN A 204 -5.04 4.06 -14.10
N ARG A 205 -3.95 3.56 -14.69
CA ARG A 205 -2.58 4.00 -14.34
C ARG A 205 -2.32 5.44 -14.73
N GLU A 206 -2.70 5.84 -15.95
CA GLU A 206 -2.53 7.23 -16.40
C GLU A 206 -3.38 8.19 -15.56
N LEU A 207 -4.63 7.83 -15.27
CA LEU A 207 -5.48 8.64 -14.41
C LEU A 207 -4.93 8.73 -12.98
N ALA A 208 -4.39 7.64 -12.42
CA ALA A 208 -3.76 7.67 -11.11
C ALA A 208 -2.58 8.67 -11.07
N LYS A 209 -1.71 8.66 -12.09
CA LYS A 209 -0.63 9.64 -12.20
C LYS A 209 -1.14 11.07 -12.24
N GLU A 210 -2.16 11.34 -13.05
CA GLU A 210 -2.78 12.67 -13.15
C GLU A 210 -3.35 13.12 -11.81
N LEU A 211 -4.10 12.26 -11.11
CA LEU A 211 -4.72 12.59 -9.83
C LEU A 211 -3.68 12.85 -8.73
N ILE A 212 -2.62 12.02 -8.65
CA ILE A 212 -1.50 12.26 -7.73
C ILE A 212 -0.80 13.58 -8.05
N ASN A 213 -0.61 13.90 -9.34
CA ASN A 213 -0.01 15.17 -9.75
C ASN A 213 -0.88 16.39 -9.40
N MET A 214 -2.18 16.19 -9.20
CA MET A 214 -3.12 17.25 -8.83
C MET A 214 -3.18 17.50 -7.32
N GLY A 215 -2.54 16.68 -6.48
CA GLY A 215 -2.50 16.86 -5.02
C GLY A 215 -3.00 15.67 -4.21
N VAL A 216 -3.50 14.61 -4.85
CA VAL A 216 -3.97 13.40 -4.15
C VAL A 216 -2.82 12.67 -3.45
N ASP A 217 -3.04 12.26 -2.20
CA ASP A 217 -2.03 11.60 -1.36
C ASP A 217 -2.14 10.08 -1.35
N ALA A 218 -3.32 9.51 -1.63
CA ALA A 218 -3.48 8.08 -1.81
C ALA A 218 -4.70 7.75 -2.66
N ILE A 219 -4.66 6.60 -3.33
CA ILE A 219 -5.80 6.04 -4.06
C ILE A 219 -6.03 4.61 -3.57
N ILE A 220 -7.24 4.32 -3.11
CA ILE A 220 -7.70 2.97 -2.74
C ILE A 220 -8.82 2.58 -3.69
N GLY A 221 -8.56 1.59 -4.53
CA GLY A 221 -9.46 1.14 -5.59
C GLY A 221 -10.32 -0.07 -5.23
N HIS A 222 -11.48 -0.14 -5.88
CA HIS A 222 -12.57 -1.11 -5.73
C HIS A 222 -13.18 -1.43 -7.10
N HIS A 223 -14.10 -2.41 -7.14
CA HIS A 223 -14.87 -2.91 -8.30
C HIS A 223 -14.35 -4.20 -8.96
N PRO A 224 -13.05 -4.42 -9.21
CA PRO A 224 -12.61 -5.65 -9.85
C PRO A 224 -12.92 -6.93 -9.06
N HIS A 225 -13.30 -6.83 -7.78
CA HIS A 225 -13.51 -7.94 -6.84
C HIS A 225 -12.29 -8.87 -6.64
N VAL A 226 -11.15 -8.53 -7.25
CA VAL A 226 -9.87 -9.22 -7.13
C VAL A 226 -8.78 -8.21 -6.80
N VAL A 227 -7.77 -8.63 -6.05
CA VAL A 227 -6.61 -7.78 -5.75
C VAL A 227 -5.81 -7.50 -7.03
N GLN A 228 -5.52 -6.22 -7.27
CA GLN A 228 -4.65 -5.76 -8.35
C GLN A 228 -3.29 -5.27 -7.78
N SER A 229 -2.39 -4.84 -8.67
CA SER A 229 -1.07 -4.31 -8.31
C SER A 229 -1.14 -3.08 -7.40
N VAL A 230 -0.02 -2.75 -6.75
CA VAL A 230 0.15 -1.56 -5.92
C VAL A 230 1.31 -0.75 -6.46
N GLU A 231 1.13 0.55 -6.65
CA GLU A 231 2.20 1.44 -7.11
C GLU A 231 2.44 2.55 -6.08
N PHE A 232 3.68 3.06 -6.03
CA PHE A 232 3.99 4.32 -5.37
C PHE A 232 4.34 5.33 -6.45
N ILE A 233 3.44 6.28 -6.69
CA ILE A 233 3.63 7.36 -7.67
C ILE A 233 4.01 8.60 -6.86
N ARG A 234 5.22 9.14 -7.05
CA ARG A 234 5.75 10.26 -6.23
C ARG A 234 5.62 10.00 -4.72
N ASP A 235 5.98 8.77 -4.31
CA ASP A 235 5.84 8.23 -2.94
C ASP A 235 4.41 8.15 -2.38
N LYS A 236 3.38 8.35 -3.20
CA LYS A 236 1.97 8.22 -2.81
C LYS A 236 1.44 6.83 -3.20
N PRO A 237 0.79 6.08 -2.27
CA PRO A 237 0.30 4.74 -2.55
C PRO A 237 -0.93 4.75 -3.45
N VAL A 238 -0.92 3.88 -4.45
CA VAL A 238 -2.04 3.61 -5.36
C VAL A 238 -2.33 2.12 -5.32
N PHE A 239 -3.44 1.75 -4.67
CA PHE A 239 -4.01 0.41 -4.73
C PHE A 239 -5.08 0.42 -5.82
N TYR A 240 -4.88 -0.31 -6.92
CA TYR A 240 -5.87 -0.29 -8.00
C TYR A 240 -7.13 -1.10 -7.68
N SER A 241 -6.99 -2.15 -6.87
CA SER A 241 -8.10 -2.90 -6.27
C SER A 241 -7.61 -3.68 -5.07
N ILE A 242 -8.34 -3.62 -3.95
CA ILE A 242 -8.02 -4.38 -2.73
C ILE A 242 -8.88 -5.64 -2.53
N GLY A 243 -9.75 -5.96 -3.50
CA GLY A 243 -10.59 -7.16 -3.50
C GLY A 243 -11.83 -7.06 -2.60
N ASN A 244 -12.42 -8.20 -2.27
CA ASN A 244 -13.63 -8.29 -1.43
C ASN A 244 -13.29 -8.33 0.06
N TYR A 245 -14.16 -7.81 0.92
CA TYR A 245 -14.11 -8.06 2.36
C TYR A 245 -15.22 -8.98 2.84
N ILE A 246 -16.46 -8.73 2.39
CA ILE A 246 -17.62 -9.58 2.63
C ILE A 246 -18.39 -9.63 1.31
N ALA A 247 -18.39 -10.77 0.63
CA ALA A 247 -19.03 -10.85 -0.68
C ALA A 247 -19.43 -12.28 -1.05
N ASP A 248 -20.59 -12.42 -1.68
CA ASP A 248 -21.07 -13.66 -2.31
C ASP A 248 -20.45 -13.86 -3.70
N ALA A 249 -19.13 -13.98 -3.73
CA ALA A 249 -18.37 -14.28 -4.94
C ALA A 249 -17.56 -15.57 -4.74
N TYR A 250 -17.94 -16.63 -5.45
CA TYR A 250 -17.12 -17.86 -5.62
C TYR A 250 -16.49 -17.92 -7.00
N LEU A 251 -15.96 -16.78 -7.46
CA LEU A 251 -15.26 -16.70 -8.73
C LEU A 251 -13.76 -16.79 -8.52
N PRO A 252 -12.98 -17.29 -9.50
CA PRO A 252 -11.54 -17.42 -9.36
C PRO A 252 -10.89 -16.12 -8.85
N HIS A 253 -10.07 -16.23 -7.81
CA HIS A 253 -9.28 -15.14 -7.22
C HIS A 253 -10.05 -14.08 -6.43
N THR A 254 -11.38 -14.15 -6.35
CA THR A 254 -12.20 -13.26 -5.51
C THR A 254 -12.10 -13.58 -4.01
N ASP A 255 -11.44 -14.69 -3.67
CA ASP A 255 -11.17 -15.13 -2.31
C ASP A 255 -9.98 -14.41 -1.66
N ARG A 256 -9.22 -13.61 -2.41
CA ARG A 256 -8.03 -12.89 -1.93
C ARG A 256 -8.32 -11.41 -1.81
N ALA A 257 -7.97 -10.82 -0.68
CA ALA A 257 -8.11 -9.38 -0.43
C ALA A 257 -7.06 -8.80 0.53
N PHE A 258 -7.02 -7.47 0.58
CA PHE A 258 -6.30 -6.71 1.59
C PHE A 258 -7.27 -5.88 2.43
N THR A 259 -6.96 -5.71 3.72
CA THR A 259 -7.29 -4.45 4.39
C THR A 259 -6.08 -3.53 4.30
N VAL A 260 -6.31 -2.25 4.05
CA VAL A 260 -5.27 -1.21 4.00
C VAL A 260 -5.45 -0.30 5.20
N GLU A 261 -4.39 -0.03 5.93
CA GLU A 261 -4.36 0.92 7.04
C GLU A 261 -3.38 2.05 6.71
N LEU A 262 -3.86 3.28 6.77
CA LEU A 262 -3.04 4.48 6.63
C LEU A 262 -2.85 5.11 8.01
N ILE A 263 -1.60 5.33 8.40
CA ILE A 263 -1.26 6.12 9.58
C ILE A 263 -0.96 7.54 9.13
N VAL A 264 -1.77 8.47 9.59
CA VAL A 264 -1.78 9.86 9.14
C VAL A 264 -1.37 10.79 10.27
N LYS A 265 -0.49 11.73 9.92
CA LYS A 265 -0.15 12.92 10.69
C LYS A 265 -0.44 14.15 9.83
N ASP A 266 0.56 14.98 9.54
CA ASP A 266 0.48 16.02 8.53
C ASP A 266 0.53 15.42 7.11
N THR A 267 1.09 14.22 6.98
CA THR A 267 1.09 13.42 5.75
C THR A 267 0.74 11.96 6.06
N ILE A 268 0.62 11.13 5.03
CA ILE A 268 0.52 9.67 5.19
C ILE A 268 1.93 9.14 5.52
N GLU A 269 2.16 8.80 6.78
CA GLU A 269 3.47 8.38 7.30
C GLU A 269 3.73 6.88 7.10
N GLN A 270 2.67 6.06 7.16
CA GLN A 270 2.77 4.62 7.01
C GLN A 270 1.60 4.06 6.22
N VAL A 271 1.92 3.11 5.35
CA VAL A 271 0.95 2.31 4.60
C VAL A 271 1.09 0.88 5.08
N LYS A 272 0.09 0.36 5.80
CA LYS A 272 0.06 -1.02 6.26
C LYS A 272 -0.99 -1.80 5.49
N VAL A 273 -0.71 -3.08 5.27
CA VAL A 273 -1.64 -4.02 4.64
C VAL A 273 -1.73 -5.29 5.44
N ARG A 274 -2.92 -5.89 5.45
CA ARG A 274 -3.14 -7.22 5.98
C ARG A 274 -3.74 -8.10 4.89
N PRO A 275 -2.99 -9.09 4.39
CA PRO A 275 -3.54 -10.08 3.48
C PRO A 275 -4.58 -10.93 4.23
N ILE A 276 -5.76 -11.04 3.64
CA ILE A 276 -6.86 -11.87 4.15
C ILE A 276 -7.35 -12.82 3.06
N ARG A 277 -8.11 -13.82 3.48
CA ARG A 277 -8.83 -14.71 2.58
C ARG A 277 -10.32 -14.71 2.90
N ILE A 278 -11.15 -14.64 1.88
CA ILE A 278 -12.59 -14.77 2.02
C ILE A 278 -12.94 -16.26 2.00
N GLU A 279 -13.50 -16.75 3.09
CA GLU A 279 -13.98 -18.13 3.20
C GLU A 279 -15.43 -18.07 3.67
N ARG A 280 -16.32 -18.75 2.93
CA ARG A 280 -17.77 -18.63 3.13
C ARG A 280 -18.25 -17.18 3.22
N TYR A 281 -17.81 -16.36 2.27
CA TYR A 281 -18.15 -14.93 2.16
C TYR A 281 -17.60 -14.00 3.23
N PHE A 282 -16.91 -14.50 4.27
CA PHE A 282 -16.39 -13.68 5.37
C PHE A 282 -14.85 -13.68 5.41
N PRO A 283 -14.24 -12.60 5.93
CA PRO A 283 -12.80 -12.45 5.95
C PRO A 283 -12.17 -13.35 7.02
N ASN A 284 -11.08 -14.03 6.67
CA ASN A 284 -10.31 -14.88 7.56
C ASN A 284 -8.83 -14.50 7.52
N ASN A 285 -8.20 -14.68 8.68
CA ASN A 285 -6.78 -14.51 8.83
C ASN A 285 -6.06 -15.72 8.25
N ILE A 286 -5.04 -15.46 7.45
CA ILE A 286 -4.23 -16.52 6.85
C ILE A 286 -2.89 -16.65 7.55
N SER A 287 -2.28 -17.82 7.44
CA SER A 287 -0.97 -18.11 8.03
C SER A 287 0.11 -17.19 7.45
N GLU A 288 1.21 -16.97 8.18
CA GLU A 288 2.32 -16.13 7.69
C GLU A 288 2.86 -16.61 6.33
N LYS A 289 2.90 -17.92 6.10
CA LYS A 289 3.28 -18.52 4.81
C LYS A 289 2.35 -18.08 3.67
N GLU A 290 1.04 -18.10 3.91
CA GLU A 290 0.04 -17.66 2.94
C GLU A 290 0.06 -16.14 2.74
N GLN A 291 0.31 -15.37 3.81
CA GLN A 291 0.51 -13.92 3.71
C GLN A 291 1.70 -13.59 2.79
N ILE A 292 2.84 -14.27 2.96
CA ILE A 292 4.01 -14.10 2.09
C ILE A 292 3.64 -14.38 0.63
N ALA A 293 3.01 -15.52 0.34
CA ALA A 293 2.59 -15.87 -1.01
C ALA A 293 1.60 -14.87 -1.60
N HIS A 294 0.68 -14.35 -0.78
CA HIS A 294 -0.26 -13.32 -1.20
C HIS A 294 0.47 -12.01 -1.54
N ILE A 295 1.34 -11.51 -0.65
CA ILE A 295 2.16 -10.32 -0.89
C ILE A 295 3.01 -10.48 -2.15
N GLN A 296 3.70 -11.61 -2.33
CA GLN A 296 4.50 -11.87 -3.52
C GLN A 296 3.65 -11.81 -4.80
N LYS A 297 2.47 -12.41 -4.78
CA LYS A 297 1.57 -12.43 -5.94
C LYS A 297 1.01 -11.05 -6.26
N SER A 298 0.52 -10.32 -5.26
CA SER A 298 -0.05 -8.98 -5.46
C SER A 298 0.99 -7.95 -5.88
N LEU A 299 2.21 -8.06 -5.34
CA LEU A 299 3.30 -7.17 -5.73
C LEU A 299 3.98 -7.57 -7.03
N SER A 300 3.73 -8.76 -7.59
CA SER A 300 4.46 -9.23 -8.79
C SER A 300 4.36 -8.25 -9.97
N PHE A 301 3.23 -7.58 -10.17
CA PHE A 301 3.04 -6.59 -11.23
C PHE A 301 3.36 -5.15 -10.79
N SER A 302 4.03 -5.00 -9.65
CA SER A 302 4.43 -3.72 -9.06
C SER A 302 5.94 -3.52 -9.24
N THR A 303 6.37 -2.26 -9.26
CA THR A 303 7.79 -1.90 -9.42
C THR A 303 8.19 -0.89 -8.36
N GLY A 304 9.40 -1.03 -7.81
CA GLY A 304 9.94 -0.05 -6.86
C GLY A 304 9.22 -0.06 -5.51
N ILE A 305 8.60 -1.18 -5.14
CA ILE A 305 7.88 -1.35 -3.88
C ILE A 305 8.54 -2.43 -3.01
N CYS A 306 8.51 -2.20 -1.70
CA CYS A 306 8.92 -3.15 -0.67
C CYS A 306 7.78 -3.38 0.32
N ALA A 307 7.43 -4.64 0.55
CA ALA A 307 6.65 -5.06 1.70
C ALA A 307 7.58 -5.57 2.81
N LEU A 308 7.43 -5.04 4.01
CA LEU A 308 8.21 -5.44 5.17
C LEU A 308 7.33 -5.97 6.29
N ARG A 309 7.76 -7.09 6.88
CA ARG A 309 6.98 -7.78 7.92
C ARG A 309 7.25 -7.16 9.28
N GLN A 310 6.24 -6.59 9.91
CA GLN A 310 6.30 -6.00 11.25
C GLN A 310 5.43 -6.79 12.23
N PRO A 311 5.54 -6.61 13.57
CA PRO A 311 4.66 -7.31 14.51
C PRO A 311 3.17 -7.03 14.27
N ASP A 312 2.83 -5.81 13.86
CA ASP A 312 1.46 -5.31 13.68
C ASP A 312 0.88 -5.53 12.27
N GLY A 313 1.69 -5.94 11.29
CA GLY A 313 1.21 -6.17 9.92
C GLY A 313 2.32 -6.25 8.89
N TRP A 314 1.97 -5.95 7.64
CA TRP A 314 2.93 -5.72 6.57
C TRP A 314 2.93 -4.24 6.25
N TRP A 315 4.09 -3.59 6.23
CA TRP A 315 4.14 -2.20 5.76
C TRP A 315 4.63 -2.18 4.32
N LEU A 316 4.03 -1.33 3.50
CA LEU A 316 4.44 -1.06 2.15
C LEU A 316 5.17 0.28 2.09
N LYS A 317 6.27 0.32 1.33
CA LYS A 317 7.01 1.55 1.07
C LYS A 317 7.71 1.50 -0.28
N PRO A 318 8.06 2.66 -0.87
CA PRO A 318 8.98 2.70 -2.00
C PRO A 318 10.30 2.03 -1.65
N THR A 319 10.90 1.27 -2.57
CA THR A 319 12.19 0.59 -2.38
C THR A 319 13.28 1.58 -1.93
N ARG A 320 13.28 2.80 -2.48
CA ARG A 320 14.22 3.88 -2.13
C ARG A 320 14.15 4.35 -0.67
N GLN A 321 13.02 4.11 0.02
CA GLN A 321 12.81 4.49 1.42
C GLN A 321 13.07 3.32 2.39
N VAL A 322 13.54 2.17 1.91
CA VAL A 322 13.80 1.01 2.76
C VAL A 322 15.06 1.23 3.59
N ASN A 323 14.94 1.05 4.91
CA ASN A 323 16.06 1.12 5.83
C ASN A 323 16.31 -0.27 6.43
N PHE A 324 17.42 -0.91 6.04
CA PHE A 324 17.77 -2.25 6.53
C PHE A 324 18.14 -2.32 8.02
N LYS A 325 18.15 -1.18 8.73
CA LYS A 325 18.25 -1.12 10.20
C LYS A 325 16.90 -1.27 10.90
N GLU A 326 15.79 -1.21 10.18
CA GLU A 326 14.44 -1.40 10.74
C GLU A 326 14.32 -2.75 11.46
N ALA A 327 13.50 -2.78 12.51
CA ALA A 327 13.27 -3.93 13.37
C ALA A 327 12.36 -5.00 12.70
N THR A 328 12.68 -5.38 11.46
CA THR A 328 11.99 -6.44 10.71
C THR A 328 12.91 -7.61 10.43
N GLN A 329 12.32 -8.77 10.18
CA GLN A 329 13.02 -10.00 9.80
C GLN A 329 12.88 -10.33 8.31
N LEU A 330 11.97 -9.67 7.58
CA LEU A 330 11.66 -10.02 6.21
C LEU A 330 11.24 -8.79 5.39
N TRP A 331 11.93 -8.60 4.27
CA TRP A 331 11.58 -7.67 3.21
C TRP A 331 11.26 -8.45 1.94
N VAL A 332 10.22 -8.03 1.22
CA VAL A 332 9.80 -8.55 -0.07
C VAL A 332 9.78 -7.38 -1.05
N PHE A 333 10.69 -7.38 -2.00
CA PHE A 333 10.82 -6.34 -3.03
C PHE A 333 10.20 -6.83 -4.33
N ALA A 334 9.56 -5.94 -5.08
CA ALA A 334 9.03 -6.28 -6.40
C ALA A 334 9.64 -5.45 -7.53
N ALA A 335 9.90 -6.12 -8.65
CA ALA A 335 10.32 -5.49 -9.89
C ALA A 335 9.90 -6.34 -11.10
N LYS A 336 9.11 -5.75 -12.02
CA LYS A 336 8.81 -6.29 -13.35
C LYS A 336 8.51 -7.80 -13.36
N SER A 337 7.42 -8.23 -12.71
CA SER A 337 6.98 -9.65 -12.60
C SER A 337 7.79 -10.57 -11.69
N ARG A 338 8.83 -10.04 -11.03
CA ARG A 338 9.73 -10.78 -10.14
C ARG A 338 9.65 -10.21 -8.73
N THR A 339 9.93 -11.05 -7.73
CA THR A 339 10.07 -10.61 -6.34
C THR A 339 11.37 -11.10 -5.72
N ALA A 340 12.01 -10.27 -4.91
CA ALA A 340 13.18 -10.65 -4.11
C ALA A 340 12.79 -10.66 -2.64
N MET A 341 13.19 -11.69 -1.90
CA MET A 341 13.03 -11.74 -0.45
C MET A 341 14.38 -11.63 0.23
N ILE A 342 14.46 -10.73 1.21
CA ILE A 342 15.61 -10.63 2.11
C ILE A 342 15.14 -10.99 3.50
N LYS A 343 15.77 -12.01 4.09
CA LYS A 343 15.52 -12.43 5.46
C LYS A 343 16.70 -12.11 6.37
N LYS A 344 16.47 -11.41 7.47
CA LYS A 344 17.49 -11.18 8.50
C LYS A 344 17.57 -12.39 9.43
N LEU A 345 18.76 -12.94 9.61
CA LEU A 345 18.97 -14.06 10.53
C LEU A 345 19.20 -13.56 11.96
N LYS A 346 18.71 -14.31 12.96
CA LYS A 346 18.79 -13.95 14.39
C LYS A 346 20.21 -13.65 14.91
N ALA A 347 21.25 -14.19 14.26
CA ALA A 347 22.64 -14.12 14.71
C ALA A 347 23.63 -13.72 13.59
N GLY A 348 23.20 -12.95 12.58
CA GLY A 348 24.15 -12.39 11.61
C GLY A 348 23.59 -12.04 10.24
N PRO A 349 24.26 -12.43 9.14
CA PRO A 349 24.07 -11.89 7.80
C PRO A 349 22.67 -12.12 7.24
N HIS A 350 22.29 -11.29 6.27
CA HIS A 350 21.04 -11.44 5.55
C HIS A 350 21.08 -12.64 4.59
N VAL A 351 19.94 -13.26 4.34
CA VAL A 351 19.76 -14.27 3.29
C VAL A 351 18.89 -13.67 2.21
N LEU A 352 19.37 -13.74 0.97
CA LEU A 352 18.64 -13.33 -0.22
C LEU A 352 18.10 -14.56 -0.95
N ALA A 353 16.84 -14.49 -1.37
CA ALA A 353 16.23 -15.42 -2.29
C ALA A 353 15.43 -14.64 -3.34
N PHE A 354 15.40 -15.13 -4.58
CA PHE A 354 14.69 -14.51 -5.67
C PHE A 354 13.60 -15.43 -6.19
N TYR A 355 12.46 -14.86 -6.54
CA TYR A 355 11.25 -15.57 -6.91
C TYR A 355 10.72 -15.00 -8.21
N THR A 356 10.39 -15.89 -9.13
CA THR A 356 9.58 -15.59 -10.31
C THR A 356 8.18 -16.14 -10.09
N SER A 357 7.26 -15.87 -11.01
CA SER A 357 5.91 -16.45 -10.98
C SER A 357 5.89 -17.99 -11.06
N LYS A 358 7.01 -18.63 -11.46
CA LYS A 358 7.10 -20.07 -11.68
C LYS A 358 8.15 -20.76 -10.81
N ASP A 359 9.19 -20.07 -10.36
CA ASP A 359 10.36 -20.68 -9.73
C ASP A 359 10.96 -19.85 -8.60
N THR A 360 11.75 -20.52 -7.75
CA THR A 360 12.54 -19.90 -6.68
C THR A 360 14.03 -20.18 -6.91
N SER A 361 14.88 -19.19 -6.66
CA SER A 361 16.33 -19.33 -6.74
C SER A 361 16.92 -20.14 -5.58
N ASN A 362 18.20 -20.47 -5.68
CA ASN A 362 19.02 -20.76 -4.51
C ASN A 362 18.99 -19.58 -3.50
N MET A 363 19.16 -19.91 -2.22
CA MET A 363 19.38 -18.92 -1.16
C MET A 363 20.85 -18.53 -1.11
N MET A 364 21.13 -17.24 -0.98
CA MET A 364 22.49 -16.70 -0.89
C MET A 364 22.69 -15.93 0.41
N ARG A 365 23.80 -16.22 1.09
CA ARG A 365 24.18 -15.53 2.33
C ARG A 365 24.96 -14.25 2.01
N LEU A 366 24.47 -13.12 2.50
CA LEU A 366 25.08 -11.81 2.28
C LEU A 366 26.07 -11.47 3.40
N HIS A 367 27.36 -11.59 3.12
CA HIS A 367 28.40 -11.29 4.10
C HIS A 367 28.69 -9.79 4.21
N GLY A 368 28.30 -9.19 5.33
CA GLY A 368 28.50 -7.77 5.62
C GLY A 368 27.21 -7.09 6.11
N THR A 369 27.24 -5.76 6.18
CA THR A 369 26.06 -4.96 6.55
C THR A 369 25.37 -4.46 5.29
N LEU A 370 24.14 -4.91 5.04
CA LEU A 370 23.30 -4.44 3.94
C LEU A 370 22.78 -3.03 4.26
N SER A 371 22.86 -2.14 3.28
CA SER A 371 22.50 -0.72 3.45
C SER A 371 21.57 -0.19 2.36
N GLU A 372 21.56 -0.78 1.18
CA GLU A 372 20.81 -0.30 0.02
C GLU A 372 20.56 -1.44 -0.97
N LEU A 373 19.46 -1.37 -1.71
CA LEU A 373 19.06 -2.36 -2.71
C LEU A 373 18.40 -1.66 -3.89
N GLN A 374 18.79 -2.03 -5.10
CA GLN A 374 18.09 -1.70 -6.34
C GLN A 374 17.78 -2.98 -7.12
N ILE A 375 16.69 -2.97 -7.87
CA ILE A 375 16.33 -4.06 -8.77
C ILE A 375 16.09 -3.46 -10.16
N SER A 376 17.00 -3.73 -11.09
CA SER A 376 16.96 -3.21 -12.44
C SER A 376 17.78 -4.09 -13.38
N ASP A 377 17.57 -3.95 -14.67
CA ASP A 377 18.36 -4.59 -15.73
C ASP A 377 19.62 -3.75 -15.98
N ILE A 378 20.60 -3.83 -15.07
CA ILE A 378 21.72 -2.86 -15.04
C ILE A 378 22.77 -3.12 -16.11
N ASN A 379 22.85 -4.35 -16.60
CA ASN A 379 23.72 -4.72 -17.71
C ASN A 379 23.03 -4.60 -19.08
N ASN A 380 21.75 -4.21 -19.12
CA ASN A 380 20.96 -4.03 -20.34
C ASN A 380 20.86 -5.30 -21.21
N ASP A 381 20.83 -6.47 -20.58
CA ASP A 381 20.70 -7.77 -21.26
C ASP A 381 19.24 -8.25 -21.38
N GLY A 382 18.28 -7.47 -20.85
CA GLY A 382 16.86 -7.79 -20.81
C GLY A 382 16.42 -8.56 -19.58
N ASP A 383 17.37 -9.04 -18.76
CA ASP A 383 17.10 -9.71 -17.49
C ASP A 383 17.21 -8.75 -16.30
N THR A 384 16.39 -8.98 -15.29
CA THR A 384 16.41 -8.15 -14.09
C THR A 384 17.48 -8.62 -13.11
N ASP A 385 18.36 -7.70 -12.69
CA ASP A 385 19.40 -7.90 -11.70
C ASP A 385 19.06 -7.28 -10.34
N ILE A 386 19.81 -7.69 -9.33
CA ILE A 386 19.74 -7.17 -7.96
C ILE A 386 21.08 -6.53 -7.62
N LEU A 387 21.04 -5.24 -7.30
CA LEU A 387 22.19 -4.47 -6.85
C LEU A 387 22.09 -4.26 -5.35
N LEU A 388 23.14 -4.63 -4.61
CA LEU A 388 23.17 -4.58 -3.15
C LEU A 388 24.34 -3.76 -2.64
N GLY A 389 24.04 -2.72 -1.87
CA GLY A 389 25.04 -1.96 -1.11
C GLY A 389 25.41 -2.67 0.17
N ILE A 390 26.55 -3.37 0.18
CA ILE A 390 27.01 -4.17 1.32
C ILE A 390 28.33 -3.59 1.84
N SER A 391 28.33 -3.17 3.11
CA SER A 391 29.55 -2.78 3.81
C SER A 391 30.31 -4.01 4.29
N LYS A 392 31.47 -4.29 3.67
CA LYS A 392 32.31 -5.47 3.95
C LYS A 392 33.78 -5.20 3.65
N LYS A 393 34.66 -6.01 4.26
CA LYS A 393 36.08 -6.11 3.90
C LYS A 393 36.23 -7.04 2.69
N VAL A 394 37.24 -6.82 1.85
CA VAL A 394 37.64 -7.76 0.79
C VAL A 394 39.14 -8.00 0.86
N ASN A 395 39.61 -9.11 0.28
CA ASN A 395 41.00 -9.56 0.43
C ASN A 395 42.04 -8.52 -0.03
N PHE A 396 41.72 -7.76 -1.10
CA PHE A 396 42.64 -6.77 -1.69
C PHE A 396 42.41 -5.34 -1.20
N ASP A 397 41.43 -5.13 -0.31
CA ASP A 397 41.14 -3.84 0.34
C ASP A 397 40.47 -4.13 1.69
N PRO A 398 41.27 -4.24 2.78
CA PRO A 398 40.81 -4.72 4.08
C PRO A 398 40.00 -3.67 4.87
N VAL A 399 39.70 -2.52 4.26
CA VAL A 399 38.85 -1.48 4.85
C VAL A 399 37.38 -1.85 4.66
N VAL A 400 36.59 -1.69 5.73
CA VAL A 400 35.12 -1.84 5.63
C VAL A 400 34.59 -0.64 4.87
N LYS A 401 34.12 -0.89 3.66
CA LYS A 401 33.54 0.13 2.78
C LYS A 401 32.25 -0.40 2.18
N LYS A 402 31.32 0.49 1.84
CA LYS A 402 30.13 0.13 1.07
C LYS A 402 30.56 -0.29 -0.32
N ARG A 403 30.15 -1.49 -0.73
CA ARG A 403 30.46 -2.06 -2.04
C ARG A 403 29.14 -2.44 -2.70
N ILE A 404 28.95 -2.03 -3.94
CA ILE A 404 27.80 -2.46 -4.73
C ILE A 404 28.07 -3.91 -5.18
N ASN A 405 27.10 -4.80 -5.05
CA ASN A 405 27.20 -6.19 -5.49
C ASN A 405 26.04 -6.45 -6.43
N VAL A 406 26.32 -6.90 -7.65
CA VAL A 406 25.32 -7.18 -8.68
C VAL A 406 25.15 -8.69 -8.78
N PHE A 407 23.90 -9.13 -8.72
CA PHE A 407 23.52 -10.52 -8.90
C PHE A 407 22.45 -10.62 -9.97
N THR A 408 22.63 -11.57 -10.89
CA THR A 408 21.63 -11.88 -11.91
C THR A 408 20.90 -13.17 -11.56
N TYR A 409 19.68 -13.30 -12.07
CA TYR A 409 18.91 -14.53 -11.98
C TYR A 409 18.90 -15.24 -13.34
N GLN A 410 19.68 -16.31 -13.46
CA GLN A 410 19.77 -17.12 -14.68
C GLN A 410 19.68 -18.61 -14.34
N ASN A 411 18.93 -19.36 -15.13
CA ASN A 411 18.72 -20.81 -14.96
C ASN A 411 18.32 -21.18 -13.52
N HIS A 412 17.30 -20.51 -13.00
CA HIS A 412 16.78 -20.72 -11.64
C HIS A 412 17.81 -20.49 -10.51
N THR A 413 18.90 -19.77 -10.78
CA THR A 413 19.99 -19.56 -9.84
C THR A 413 20.38 -18.08 -9.80
N LEU A 414 20.50 -17.55 -8.59
CA LEU A 414 21.14 -16.28 -8.31
C LEU A 414 22.66 -16.45 -8.45
N LYS A 415 23.24 -15.77 -9.45
CA LYS A 415 24.67 -15.78 -9.73
C LYS A 415 25.27 -14.39 -9.54
N PRO A 416 26.46 -14.28 -8.93
CA PRO A 416 27.16 -13.01 -8.88
C PRO A 416 27.60 -12.60 -10.29
N LEU A 417 27.16 -11.42 -10.73
CA LEU A 417 27.73 -10.74 -11.89
C LEU A 417 28.95 -9.91 -11.49
N TRP A 418 28.85 -9.20 -10.35
CA TRP A 418 29.90 -8.30 -9.88
C TRP A 418 29.89 -8.19 -8.36
N LEU A 419 31.03 -8.40 -7.70
CA LEU A 419 31.11 -8.53 -6.23
C LEU A 419 31.76 -7.31 -5.53
N GLY A 420 31.74 -6.15 -6.20
CA GLY A 420 32.11 -4.88 -5.59
C GLY A 420 33.60 -4.55 -5.67
N THR A 421 34.06 -4.17 -6.86
CA THR A 421 35.39 -3.53 -7.02
C THR A 421 35.33 -2.05 -6.61
N LYS A 422 36.49 -1.39 -6.61
CA LYS A 422 36.64 -0.01 -6.14
C LYS A 422 36.09 0.95 -7.20
N PHE A 423 35.17 1.82 -6.80
CA PHE A 423 34.80 3.02 -7.57
C PHE A 423 35.89 4.11 -7.39
N ILE A 424 35.68 5.31 -7.93
CA ILE A 424 36.68 6.37 -7.84
C ILE A 424 36.87 6.79 -6.38
N HIS A 425 35.77 7.05 -5.68
CA HIS A 425 35.74 7.32 -4.25
C HIS A 425 34.78 6.39 -3.50
N ASP A 426 34.63 6.62 -2.20
CA ASP A 426 33.79 5.76 -1.36
C ASP A 426 32.31 6.05 -1.64
N VAL A 427 31.57 5.01 -2.06
CA VAL A 427 30.15 5.13 -2.41
C VAL A 427 29.32 5.38 -1.15
N GLU A 428 28.59 6.49 -1.13
CA GLU A 428 27.61 6.83 -0.10
C GLU A 428 26.25 6.19 -0.43
N THR A 429 25.75 6.38 -1.66
CA THR A 429 24.47 5.85 -2.16
C THR A 429 24.54 5.58 -3.65
N PHE A 430 23.64 4.75 -4.18
CA PHE A 430 23.55 4.48 -5.62
C PHE A 430 22.12 4.25 -6.09
N ASP A 431 21.86 4.61 -7.34
CA ASP A 431 20.57 4.38 -7.99
C ASP A 431 20.76 3.93 -9.43
N VAL A 432 19.69 3.43 -10.05
CA VAL A 432 19.68 3.06 -11.46
C VAL A 432 18.75 4.00 -12.22
N GLN A 433 19.30 4.76 -13.15
CA GLN A 433 18.53 5.65 -14.01
C GLN A 433 18.37 5.05 -15.40
N ASN A 434 17.14 5.08 -15.93
CA ASN A 434 16.85 4.67 -17.30
C ASN A 434 16.81 5.89 -18.22
N VAL A 435 17.63 5.90 -19.25
CA VAL A 435 17.72 6.97 -20.25
C VAL A 435 17.56 6.33 -21.62
N GLU A 436 16.49 6.71 -22.32
CA GLU A 436 16.17 6.20 -23.66
C GLU A 436 16.15 4.66 -23.76
N GLY A 437 15.72 3.99 -22.69
CA GLY A 437 15.65 2.53 -22.61
C GLY A 437 16.90 1.86 -22.04
N PHE A 438 18.01 2.58 -21.86
CA PHE A 438 19.25 2.07 -21.29
C PHE A 438 19.39 2.44 -19.82
N ASN A 439 19.78 1.47 -19.00
CA ASN A 439 20.01 1.64 -17.57
C ASN A 439 21.48 1.99 -17.29
N PHE A 440 21.67 3.02 -16.47
CA PHE A 440 22.96 3.49 -15.99
C PHE A 440 23.00 3.44 -14.46
N LEU A 441 24.16 3.09 -13.91
CA LEU A 441 24.40 3.17 -12.48
C LEU A 441 24.80 4.60 -12.14
N THR A 442 24.03 5.24 -11.27
CA THR A 442 24.40 6.53 -10.69
C THR A 442 24.89 6.32 -9.26
N THR A 443 25.96 7.01 -8.87
CA THR A 443 26.51 6.95 -7.51
C THR A 443 26.69 8.35 -6.96
N VAL A 444 26.52 8.49 -5.64
CA VAL A 444 27.08 9.61 -4.88
C VAL A 444 28.30 9.08 -4.16
N GLU A 445 29.46 9.66 -4.46
CA GLU A 445 30.74 9.25 -3.90
C GLU A 445 31.38 10.37 -3.08
N VAL A 446 31.99 10.01 -1.96
CA VAL A 446 32.64 10.95 -1.03
C VAL A 446 34.15 10.78 -1.12
N ASP A 447 34.83 11.86 -1.51
CA ASP A 447 36.31 11.88 -1.58
C ASP A 447 36.97 12.01 -0.19
N PRO A 448 38.31 11.88 -0.09
CA PRO A 448 39.00 11.98 1.20
C PRO A 448 38.84 13.32 1.93
N ASP A 449 38.51 14.40 1.20
CA ASP A 449 38.27 15.73 1.75
C ASP A 449 36.79 15.92 2.17
N GLY A 450 35.95 14.90 1.99
CA GLY A 450 34.53 14.90 2.34
C GLY A 450 33.62 15.52 1.28
N LYS A 451 34.13 15.87 0.10
CA LYS A 451 33.32 16.43 -0.99
C LYS A 451 32.56 15.32 -1.70
N ARG A 452 31.27 15.56 -1.94
CA ARG A 452 30.37 14.66 -2.68
C ARG A 452 30.48 14.89 -4.18
N HIS A 453 30.52 13.79 -4.93
CA HIS A 453 30.56 13.76 -6.39
C HIS A 453 29.46 12.83 -6.89
N GLN A 454 28.59 13.33 -7.76
CA GLN A 454 27.66 12.48 -8.50
C GLN A 454 28.36 11.93 -9.74
N ARG A 455 28.23 10.62 -9.99
CA ARG A 455 28.87 9.95 -11.12
C ARG A 455 27.89 9.02 -11.80
N VAL A 456 28.14 8.80 -13.08
CA VAL A 456 27.33 7.93 -13.95
C VAL A 456 28.26 6.87 -14.53
N TYR A 457 27.80 5.62 -14.47
CA TYR A 457 28.52 4.45 -14.94
C TYR A 457 27.65 3.63 -15.88
N GLU A 458 28.28 3.14 -16.93
CA GLU A 458 27.71 2.19 -17.88
C GLU A 458 28.32 0.81 -17.63
N TRP A 459 27.52 -0.23 -17.85
CA TRP A 459 28.00 -1.60 -17.80
C TRP A 459 28.76 -1.96 -19.09
N ASN A 460 29.98 -2.49 -18.98
CA ASN A 460 30.84 -2.82 -20.12
C ASN A 460 31.24 -4.30 -20.18
N ASP A 461 30.32 -5.20 -19.85
CA ASP A 461 30.47 -6.67 -19.73
C ASP A 461 31.32 -7.15 -18.54
N PHE A 462 32.35 -6.41 -18.17
CA PHE A 462 33.27 -6.77 -17.08
C PHE A 462 33.00 -6.01 -15.77
N GLY A 463 32.21 -4.94 -15.83
CA GLY A 463 31.84 -4.13 -14.68
C GLY A 463 31.36 -2.74 -15.10
N PHE A 464 31.61 -1.75 -14.24
CA PHE A 464 31.17 -0.38 -14.41
C PHE A 464 32.28 0.52 -14.96
N ALA A 465 32.05 1.14 -16.11
CA ALA A 465 32.91 2.16 -16.71
C ALA A 465 32.30 3.55 -16.51
N LEU A 466 33.11 4.52 -16.08
CA LEU A 466 32.66 5.90 -15.91
C LEU A 466 32.29 6.49 -17.28
N THR A 467 31.12 7.12 -17.36
CA THR A 467 30.68 7.82 -18.57
C THR A 467 30.87 9.33 -18.44
N THR A 468 30.78 10.04 -19.57
CA THR A 468 30.69 11.50 -19.61
C THR A 468 29.25 12.00 -19.62
N LEU A 469 28.26 11.11 -19.46
CA LEU A 469 26.85 11.48 -19.40
C LEU A 469 26.59 12.31 -18.15
N ASN A 470 25.96 13.47 -18.34
CA ASN A 470 25.53 14.32 -17.24
C ASN A 470 24.01 14.21 -17.11
N LEU A 471 23.54 13.44 -16.14
CA LEU A 471 22.11 13.15 -15.93
C LEU A 471 21.41 14.20 -15.05
N SER A 472 22.02 15.37 -14.86
CA SER A 472 21.46 16.47 -14.06
C SER A 472 20.27 17.20 -14.71
N GLU A 473 19.85 16.82 -15.92
CA GLU A 473 18.82 17.54 -16.70
C GLU A 473 17.52 16.75 -16.95
N THR A 474 17.35 15.52 -16.44
CA THR A 474 16.23 14.65 -16.84
C THR A 474 15.05 14.53 -15.86
N ASP A 475 15.06 15.21 -14.71
CA ASP A 475 14.00 15.07 -13.66
C ASP A 475 13.11 16.31 -13.44
N GLU A 476 13.04 17.24 -14.41
CA GLU A 476 12.00 18.30 -14.44
C GLU A 476 11.10 18.18 -15.67
N LYS A 477 10.24 17.15 -15.74
CA LYS A 477 8.97 17.20 -16.50
C LYS A 477 7.84 16.43 -15.84
#